data_AF-A0A7X8ELU8-F1
#
_entry.id   AF-A0A7X8ELU8-F1
#
_cell.length_a   1.000
_cell.length_b   1.000
_cell.length_c   1.000
_cell.angle_alpha   90.00
_cell.angle_beta   90.00
_cell.angle_gamma   90.00
#
_symmetry.space_group_name_H-M   'P 1'
#
loop_
_entity.id
_entity.type
_entity.pdbx_description
1 polymer ?
#
loop_
_entity_poly.entity_id
_entity_poly.type
_entity_poly.pdbx_seq_one_letter_code
_entity_poly.pdbx_strand_id
1 'polypeptide(L)'
;TPTQTVQVGPAGPVKTVVTPKDPEIAGALGIPQASGTQAQQPQQPQPVQGATGTAKIRYQVPPITKPMGLKIEMVDAAGTRSLLGRDVKGGEYITLDAPFVKESVVTIYLGGEFVWQEQYK
;
A
#
# COMPACT_ATOMS: atom_id res chain seq x y z
N THR A 1 1.34 -47.19 46.82
CA THR A 1 0.06 -46.52 46.51
C THR A 1 0.11 -45.11 47.08
N PRO A 2 -0.43 -44.02 46.49
CA PRO A 2 -0.49 -43.58 45.07
C PRO A 2 -0.25 -42.03 44.84
N THR A 3 -0.31 -41.58 43.55
CA THR A 3 -0.82 -40.27 42.98
C THR A 3 0.06 -38.98 42.97
N GLN A 4 0.57 -38.46 41.82
CA GLN A 4 0.01 -37.53 40.74
C GLN A 4 -0.14 -36.04 41.21
N THR A 5 0.23 -34.92 40.54
CA THR A 5 -0.03 -34.38 39.16
C THR A 5 0.70 -33.02 38.86
N VAL A 6 1.12 -32.80 37.59
CA VAL A 6 0.94 -31.63 36.64
C VAL A 6 1.64 -30.25 36.83
N GLN A 7 1.86 -29.55 35.68
CA GLN A 7 2.91 -28.60 35.23
C GLN A 7 2.39 -27.18 34.81
N VAL A 8 3.34 -26.23 34.56
CA VAL A 8 3.41 -24.94 33.79
C VAL A 8 3.54 -23.65 34.66
N GLY A 9 4.45 -22.65 34.54
CA GLY A 9 5.70 -22.30 33.80
C GLY A 9 5.93 -20.75 33.91
N PRO A 10 7.11 -20.16 34.26
CA PRO A 10 7.23 -18.70 34.47
C PRO A 10 8.03 -17.91 33.39
N ALA A 11 7.65 -16.64 33.22
CA ALA A 11 8.24 -15.62 32.33
C ALA A 11 9.61 -15.08 32.81
N GLY A 12 10.47 -14.66 31.88
CA GLY A 12 11.74 -13.95 32.16
C GLY A 12 11.94 -12.72 31.25
N PRO A 13 12.76 -11.71 31.64
CA PRO A 13 13.01 -10.50 30.85
C PRO A 13 14.41 -10.47 30.18
N VAL A 14 14.59 -9.76 29.06
CA VAL A 14 15.89 -9.58 28.37
C VAL A 14 16.20 -8.13 27.96
N LYS A 15 17.50 -7.79 28.05
CA LYS A 15 18.23 -6.51 27.88
C LYS A 15 18.47 -6.12 26.41
N THR A 16 18.79 -4.84 26.11
CA THR A 16 19.70 -4.48 24.98
C THR A 16 20.44 -3.14 25.14
N VAL A 17 21.76 -3.14 24.84
CA VAL A 17 22.68 -2.01 24.62
C VAL A 17 23.27 -2.11 23.19
N VAL A 18 23.09 -1.03 22.41
CA VAL A 18 23.85 -0.39 21.28
C VAL A 18 24.94 -1.16 20.46
N THR A 19 24.66 -1.40 19.14
CA THR A 19 25.34 -1.08 17.82
C THR A 19 26.90 -1.12 17.67
N PRO A 20 27.58 -1.18 16.47
CA PRO A 20 27.28 -1.47 15.02
C PRO A 20 28.25 -2.47 14.28
N LYS A 21 27.83 -3.04 13.12
CA LYS A 21 28.57 -3.19 11.83
C LYS A 21 28.03 -4.37 10.98
N ASP A 22 27.45 -4.07 9.83
CA ASP A 22 27.38 -4.96 8.66
C ASP A 22 28.80 -5.22 8.10
N PRO A 23 29.12 -6.33 7.37
CA PRO A 23 28.31 -6.81 6.23
C PRO A 23 28.27 -8.33 5.95
N GLU A 24 27.34 -8.70 5.05
CA GLU A 24 27.41 -9.83 4.07
C GLU A 24 27.35 -11.30 4.61
N ILE A 25 26.65 -12.30 4.08
CA ILE A 25 25.73 -12.57 2.96
C ILE A 25 24.92 -13.83 3.35
N ALA A 26 23.70 -13.95 2.81
CA ALA A 26 22.89 -15.16 2.62
C ALA A 26 22.46 -15.90 3.90
N GLY A 27 21.17 -16.02 4.20
CA GLY A 27 20.06 -16.19 3.28
C GLY A 27 19.44 -17.55 3.56
N ALA A 28 18.40 -17.57 4.39
CA ALA A 28 17.40 -18.63 4.40
C ALA A 28 16.26 -18.24 5.36
N LEU A 29 15.08 -18.03 4.78
CA LEU A 29 13.76 -18.26 5.39
C LEU A 29 13.33 -17.29 6.51
N GLY A 30 12.44 -16.38 6.13
CA GLY A 30 11.32 -15.99 6.99
C GLY A 30 11.17 -14.50 7.23
N ILE A 31 10.06 -13.97 6.70
CA ILE A 31 9.35 -12.74 7.06
C ILE A 31 10.08 -11.40 6.82
N PRO A 32 9.73 -10.65 5.76
CA PRO A 32 9.81 -9.19 5.81
C PRO A 32 8.49 -8.64 6.39
N GLN A 33 8.41 -8.51 7.72
CA GLN A 33 7.63 -7.42 8.32
C GLN A 33 8.58 -6.27 8.59
N ALA A 34 8.57 -5.30 7.67
CA ALA A 34 8.96 -3.94 7.96
C ALA A 34 7.86 -3.05 7.38
N SER A 35 6.80 -2.85 8.17
CA SER A 35 5.83 -1.78 8.00
C SER A 35 6.54 -0.45 8.22
N GLY A 36 7.36 -0.06 7.25
CA GLY A 36 7.82 1.31 7.12
C GLY A 36 6.63 2.12 6.62
N THR A 37 6.22 3.11 7.40
CA THR A 37 5.57 4.32 6.91
C THR A 37 6.46 4.93 5.83
N GLN A 38 6.37 4.39 4.62
CA GLN A 38 6.82 5.07 3.42
C GLN A 38 5.89 6.27 3.29
N ALA A 39 6.39 7.45 3.65
CA ALA A 39 5.87 8.66 3.05
C ALA A 39 5.94 8.43 1.54
N GLN A 40 4.80 8.08 0.94
CA GLN A 40 4.66 7.85 -0.49
C GLN A 40 4.90 9.21 -1.14
N GLN A 41 6.17 9.51 -1.44
CA GLN A 41 6.48 10.46 -2.49
C GLN A 41 5.65 10.04 -3.70
N PRO A 42 5.00 10.97 -4.42
CA PRO A 42 4.23 10.62 -5.60
C PRO A 42 5.15 9.91 -6.58
N GLN A 43 5.08 8.57 -6.59
CA GLN A 43 5.84 7.74 -7.52
C GLN A 43 5.22 8.02 -8.88
N GLN A 44 5.95 8.77 -9.69
CA GLN A 44 5.59 8.98 -11.09
C GLN A 44 5.35 7.60 -11.72
N PRO A 45 4.24 7.40 -12.47
CA PRO A 45 3.89 6.08 -13.00
C PRO A 45 5.07 5.52 -13.78
N GLN A 46 5.69 4.45 -13.26
CA GLN A 46 6.77 3.78 -13.98
C GLN A 46 6.19 3.18 -15.27
N PRO A 47 6.92 3.25 -16.40
CA PRO A 47 6.50 2.59 -17.63
C PRO A 47 6.33 1.10 -17.35
N VAL A 48 5.11 0.58 -17.52
CA VAL A 48 4.88 -0.86 -17.47
C VAL A 48 5.32 -1.49 -18.78
N GLN A 49 6.26 -2.43 -18.70
CA GLN A 49 6.65 -3.22 -19.86
C GLN A 49 5.43 -4.01 -20.33
N GLY A 50 5.06 -3.85 -21.61
CA GLY A 50 3.86 -4.47 -22.17
C GLY A 50 2.56 -3.72 -21.91
N ALA A 51 2.61 -2.41 -21.62
CA ALA A 51 1.42 -1.56 -21.59
C ALA A 51 0.58 -1.73 -22.87
N THR A 52 -0.68 -2.11 -22.73
CA THR A 52 -1.62 -2.25 -23.85
C THR A 52 -2.49 -1.00 -24.02
N GLY A 53 -2.58 -0.17 -22.98
CA GLY A 53 -3.39 1.04 -22.98
C GLY A 53 -2.99 2.03 -21.88
N THR A 54 -3.69 3.16 -21.84
CA THR A 54 -3.53 4.18 -20.79
C THR A 54 -4.89 4.54 -20.23
N ALA A 55 -5.09 4.33 -18.93
CA ALA A 55 -6.27 4.72 -18.19
C ALA A 55 -6.21 6.23 -17.93
N LYS A 56 -7.25 6.95 -18.36
CA LYS A 56 -7.37 8.40 -18.19
C LYS A 56 -8.33 8.70 -17.06
N ILE A 57 -7.77 8.84 -15.87
CA ILE A 57 -8.53 8.97 -14.63
C ILE A 57 -8.84 10.45 -14.41
N ARG A 58 -10.13 10.75 -14.23
CA ARG A 58 -10.63 12.12 -14.04
C ARG A 58 -11.62 12.13 -12.90
N TYR A 59 -11.23 12.73 -11.79
CA TYR A 59 -12.05 12.76 -10.59
C TYR A 59 -12.13 14.17 -10.04
N GLN A 60 -13.36 14.67 -9.91
CA GLN A 60 -13.62 15.91 -9.19
C GLN A 60 -13.92 15.56 -7.73
N VAL A 61 -13.08 16.05 -6.83
CA VAL A 61 -13.28 15.88 -5.40
C VAL A 61 -14.56 16.64 -5.01
N PRO A 62 -15.51 16.00 -4.31
CA PRO A 62 -16.71 16.67 -3.84
C PRO A 62 -16.35 17.87 -2.95
N PRO A 63 -17.26 18.84 -2.77
CA PRO A 63 -17.03 19.96 -1.86
C PRO A 63 -16.96 19.47 -0.41
N ILE A 64 -15.75 19.17 0.07
CA ILE A 64 -15.45 18.79 1.45
C ILE A 64 -14.93 20.00 2.24
N THR A 65 -15.27 20.05 3.52
CA THR A 65 -14.92 21.17 4.42
C THR A 65 -13.53 21.04 5.05
N LYS A 66 -12.96 19.83 5.05
CA LYS A 66 -11.63 19.51 5.59
C LYS A 66 -10.83 18.75 4.53
N PRO A 67 -9.49 18.90 4.48
CA PRO A 67 -8.65 18.06 3.64
C PRO A 67 -8.85 16.58 4.00
N MET A 68 -8.95 15.71 2.98
CA MET A 68 -9.06 14.26 3.15
C MET A 68 -8.04 13.55 2.27
N GLY A 69 -7.53 12.42 2.76
CA GLY A 69 -6.66 11.54 1.98
C GLY A 69 -7.39 10.96 0.78
N LEU A 70 -6.94 11.27 -0.43
CA LEU A 70 -7.36 10.61 -1.66
C LEU A 70 -6.34 9.54 -2.03
N LYS A 71 -6.84 8.32 -2.23
CA LYS A 71 -6.06 7.19 -2.74
C LYS A 71 -6.66 6.72 -4.05
N ILE A 72 -5.84 6.56 -5.07
CA ILE A 72 -6.23 5.97 -6.34
C ILE A 72 -5.42 4.70 -6.52
N GLU A 73 -6.11 3.58 -6.68
CA GLU A 73 -5.52 2.27 -6.94
C GLU A 73 -5.92 1.80 -8.32
N MET A 74 -5.02 1.08 -8.96
CA MET A 74 -5.29 0.38 -10.21
C MET A 74 -4.94 -1.08 -10.03
N VAL A 75 -5.82 -1.95 -10.52
CA VAL A 75 -5.60 -3.39 -10.58
C VAL A 75 -5.59 -3.77 -12.04
N ASP A 76 -4.47 -4.26 -12.55
CA ASP A 76 -4.34 -4.75 -13.92
C ASP A 76 -3.77 -6.18 -13.95
N ALA A 77 -3.51 -6.73 -15.14
CA ALA A 77 -2.92 -8.06 -15.28
C ALA A 77 -1.51 -8.18 -14.68
N ALA A 78 -0.81 -7.07 -14.43
CA ALA A 78 0.48 -7.05 -13.75
C ALA A 78 0.35 -6.98 -12.21
N GLY A 79 -0.83 -6.64 -11.69
CA GLY A 79 -1.17 -6.66 -10.28
C GLY A 79 -1.81 -5.35 -9.80
N THR A 80 -1.83 -5.16 -8.47
CA THR A 80 -2.36 -3.94 -7.84
C THR A 80 -1.26 -2.91 -7.63
N ARG A 81 -1.53 -1.66 -8.01
CA ARG A 81 -0.63 -0.51 -7.83
C ARG A 81 -1.39 0.69 -7.28
N SER A 82 -0.77 1.42 -6.36
CA SER A 82 -1.25 2.74 -5.95
C SER A 82 -0.72 3.79 -6.92
N LEU A 83 -1.63 4.51 -7.57
CA LEU A 83 -1.32 5.58 -8.53
C LEU A 83 -1.19 6.93 -7.85
N LEU A 84 -1.99 7.17 -6.81
CA LEU A 84 -2.00 8.41 -6.06
C LEU A 84 -2.33 8.12 -4.60
N GLY A 85 -1.66 8.80 -3.68
CA GLY A 85 -1.95 8.79 -2.24
C GLY A 85 -1.56 10.13 -1.64
N ARG A 86 -2.50 11.07 -1.52
CA ARG A 86 -2.27 12.40 -0.94
C ARG A 86 -3.53 13.03 -0.40
N ASP A 87 -3.40 13.99 0.53
CA ASP A 87 -4.52 14.82 0.96
C ASP A 87 -4.95 15.79 -0.13
N VAL A 88 -6.26 15.88 -0.35
CA VAL A 88 -6.90 16.76 -1.35
C VAL A 88 -7.90 17.70 -0.68
N LYS A 89 -8.13 18.86 -1.31
CA LYS A 89 -9.14 19.83 -0.88
C LYS A 89 -10.44 19.63 -1.64
N GLY A 90 -11.55 20.11 -1.05
CA GLY A 90 -12.85 20.09 -1.72
C GLY A 90 -12.86 20.89 -3.02
N GLY A 91 -13.46 20.31 -4.05
CA GLY A 91 -13.50 20.90 -5.39
C GLY A 91 -12.21 20.76 -6.19
N GLU A 92 -11.18 20.08 -5.68
CA GLU A 92 -9.96 19.80 -6.44
C GLU A 92 -10.26 18.86 -7.62
N TYR A 93 -9.68 19.15 -8.77
CA TYR A 93 -9.80 18.30 -9.96
C TYR A 93 -8.53 17.48 -10.14
N ILE A 94 -8.70 16.17 -10.19
CA ILE A 94 -7.62 15.19 -10.28
C ILE A 94 -7.64 14.59 -11.68
N THR A 95 -6.53 14.76 -12.40
CA THR A 95 -6.29 14.10 -13.68
C THR A 95 -5.06 13.24 -13.54
N LEU A 96 -5.16 11.96 -13.90
CA LEU A 96 -4.04 11.04 -13.84
C LEU A 96 -4.10 10.08 -15.03
N ASP A 97 -2.96 9.93 -15.70
CA ASP A 97 -2.79 8.96 -16.78
C ASP A 97 -1.92 7.81 -16.26
N ALA A 98 -2.44 6.59 -16.34
CA ALA A 98 -1.75 5.39 -15.86
C ALA A 98 -1.73 4.30 -16.93
N PRO A 99 -0.55 3.81 -17.34
CA PRO A 99 -0.47 2.73 -18.31
C PRO A 99 -0.86 1.40 -17.66
N PHE A 100 -1.60 0.56 -18.38
CA PHE A 100 -2.08 -0.74 -17.90
C PHE A 100 -1.85 -1.86 -18.91
N VAL A 101 -1.94 -3.11 -18.45
CA VAL A 101 -1.77 -4.32 -19.26
C VAL A 101 -3.09 -5.10 -19.36
N LYS A 102 -3.54 -5.33 -20.59
CA LYS A 102 -4.81 -5.99 -21.01
C LYS A 102 -6.06 -5.28 -20.51
N GLU A 103 -6.39 -5.43 -19.24
CA GLU A 103 -7.57 -4.84 -18.61
C GLU A 103 -7.12 -4.22 -17.29
N SER A 104 -7.75 -3.11 -16.90
CA SER A 104 -7.51 -2.52 -15.60
C SER A 104 -8.77 -2.04 -14.92
N VAL A 105 -8.76 -2.05 -13.60
CA VAL A 105 -9.82 -1.50 -12.77
C VAL A 105 -9.18 -0.45 -11.88
N VAL A 106 -9.55 0.81 -12.09
CA VAL A 106 -9.17 1.93 -11.25
C VAL A 106 -10.21 2.10 -10.16
N THR A 107 -9.77 2.20 -8.92
CA THR A 107 -10.63 2.45 -7.76
C THR A 107 -10.14 3.69 -7.03
N ILE A 108 -11.07 4.56 -6.66
CA ILE A 108 -10.79 5.80 -5.92
C ILE A 108 -11.39 5.68 -4.52
N TYR A 109 -10.55 6.00 -3.54
CA TYR A 109 -10.90 6.09 -2.14
C TYR A 109 -10.70 7.52 -1.65
N LEU A 110 -11.70 8.08 -0.97
CA LEU A 110 -11.64 9.39 -0.34
C LEU A 110 -11.83 9.24 1.16
N GLY A 111 -10.84 9.61 1.96
CA GLY A 111 -10.84 9.40 3.41
C GLY A 111 -10.84 7.92 3.82
N GLY A 112 -10.42 7.02 2.93
CA GLY A 112 -10.50 5.57 3.11
C GLY A 112 -11.81 4.94 2.67
N GLU A 113 -12.78 5.73 2.20
CA GLU A 113 -14.06 5.25 1.70
C GLU A 113 -14.04 5.07 0.19
N PHE A 114 -14.56 3.95 -0.30
CA PHE A 114 -14.75 3.68 -1.73
C PHE A 114 -15.80 4.65 -2.31
N VAL A 115 -15.41 5.47 -3.27
CA VAL A 115 -16.31 6.47 -3.86
C VAL A 115 -16.53 6.27 -5.35
N TRP A 116 -15.58 5.64 -6.06
CA TRP A 116 -15.67 5.48 -7.50
C TRP A 116 -14.80 4.33 -7.99
N GLN A 117 -15.23 3.72 -9.10
CA GLN A 117 -14.47 2.70 -9.81
C GLN A 117 -14.72 2.81 -11.31
N GLU A 118 -13.67 2.63 -12.10
CA GLU A 118 -13.74 2.61 -13.56
C GLU A 118 -12.92 1.45 -14.11
N GLN A 119 -13.46 0.74 -15.08
CA GLN A 119 -12.78 -0.37 -15.76
C GLN A 119 -12.35 0.07 -17.15
N TYR A 120 -11.11 -0.27 -17.51
CA TYR A 120 -10.51 -0.09 -18.83
C TYR A 120 -10.18 -1.45 -19.44
N LYS A 121 -10.27 -1.52 -20.77
CA LYS A 121 -10.04 -2.72 -21.58
C LYS A 121 -9.23 -2.35 -22.83
#